data_AF-A0A930RVX4-F1
#
_entry.id   AF-A0A930RVX4-F1
#
_cell.length_a   1.000
_cell.length_b   1.000
_cell.length_c   1.000
_cell.angle_alpha   90.00
_cell.angle_beta   90.00
_cell.angle_gamma   90.00
#
_symmetry.space_group_name_H-M   'P 1'
#
loop_
_entity.id
_entity.type
_entity.pdbx_description
1 polymer ?
#
loop_
_entity_poly.entity_id
_entity_poly.type
_entity_poly.pdbx_seq_one_letter_code
_entity_poly.pdbx_strand_id
1 'polypeptide(L)'
;EVIVTIMLNYTALHIVNYVIREVLTEKAEITASVPEAASLRMQFLYQLTGKSTLHGGIFIAILAVFIVWLIMNKTTTGFELKTVGLNKHAAEYAGMSAKKTIILAMVISGALAGLGGVMEGLGTFQNAFASESLPSIGWDGMAVSLLGLNNPIGILFSALVFAILRIGGISMPLLAKIPTEVVSIVVAFIIFFVGANYLMEVIVDKFPQFGKRKG
;
A
#
# COMPACT_ATOMS: atom_id res chain seq x y z
N GLU A 1 6.95 20.39 -9.97
CA GLU A 1 6.11 19.83 -8.89
C GLU A 1 6.53 18.42 -8.50
N VAL A 2 6.62 17.47 -9.44
CA VAL A 2 7.01 16.06 -9.16
C VAL A 2 8.32 15.89 -8.38
N ILE A 3 9.36 16.65 -8.71
CA ILE A 3 10.64 16.60 -7.97
C ILE A 3 10.43 16.98 -6.50
N VAL A 4 9.60 17.99 -6.22
CA VAL A 4 9.35 18.47 -4.86
C VAL A 4 8.57 17.42 -4.06
N THR A 5 7.56 16.77 -4.66
CA THR A 5 6.81 15.69 -3.99
C THR A 5 7.68 14.47 -3.71
N ILE A 6 8.60 14.11 -4.61
CA ILE A 6 9.56 13.01 -4.35
C ILE A 6 10.53 13.39 -3.23
N MET A 7 11.07 14.61 -3.25
CA MET A 7 11.98 15.09 -2.20
C MET A 7 11.30 15.22 -0.83
N LEU A 8 10.00 15.53 -0.80
CA LEU A 8 9.22 15.62 0.43
C LEU A 8 9.15 14.28 1.17
N ASN A 9 9.21 13.14 0.46
CA ASN A 9 9.30 11.83 1.10
C ASN A 9 10.58 11.69 1.94
N TYR A 10 11.72 12.17 1.43
CA TYR A 10 12.99 12.16 2.17
C TYR A 10 12.95 13.14 3.35
N THR A 11 12.35 14.32 3.16
CA THR A 11 12.13 15.25 4.27
C THR A 11 11.29 14.59 5.37
N ALA A 12 10.21 13.90 5.01
CA ALA A 12 9.38 13.16 5.97
C ALA A 12 10.17 12.05 6.69
N LEU A 13 11.00 11.29 5.97
CA LEU A 13 11.89 10.27 6.57
C LEU A 13 12.80 10.87 7.64
N HIS A 14 13.47 12.00 7.34
CA HIS A 14 14.36 12.65 8.29
C HIS A 14 13.61 13.27 9.47
N ILE A 15 12.41 13.82 9.25
CA ILE A 15 11.56 14.31 10.35
C ILE A 15 11.17 13.16 11.27
N VAL A 16 10.75 12.01 10.73
CA VAL A 16 10.39 10.84 11.54
C VAL A 16 11.61 10.32 12.31
N ASN A 17 12.79 10.23 11.67
CA ASN A 17 14.02 9.84 12.34
C ASN A 17 14.41 10.80 13.47
N TYR A 18 14.23 12.10 13.28
CA TYR A 18 14.44 13.10 14.33
C TYR A 18 13.50 12.88 15.51
N VAL A 19 12.21 12.67 15.26
CA VAL A 19 11.22 12.37 16.31
C VAL A 19 11.57 11.10 17.06
N ILE A 20 12.01 10.04 16.37
CA ILE A 20 12.42 8.78 17.01
C ILE A 20 13.64 8.99 17.91
N ARG A 21 14.67 9.69 17.42
CA ARG A 21 15.96 9.82 18.11
C ARG A 21 15.96 10.85 19.24
N GLU A 22 15.20 11.93 19.12
CA GLU A 22 15.25 13.07 20.05
C GLU A 22 14.01 13.19 20.93
N VAL A 23 12.84 12.71 20.48
CA VAL A 23 11.58 12.83 21.23
C VAL A 23 11.17 11.51 21.88
N LEU A 24 11.25 10.41 21.14
CA LEU A 24 10.78 9.09 21.61
C LEU A 24 11.87 8.28 22.33
N THR A 25 13.14 8.64 22.13
CA THR A 25 14.29 7.92 22.65
C THR A 25 15.34 8.90 23.15
N GLU A 26 16.15 8.54 24.15
CA GLU A 26 17.31 9.33 24.57
C GLU A 26 18.50 9.05 23.62
N LYS A 27 18.40 9.47 22.35
CA LYS A 27 19.43 9.29 21.30
C LYS A 27 19.70 7.86 20.84
N ALA A 28 18.84 6.90 21.17
CA ALA A 28 18.92 5.56 20.58
C ALA A 28 18.15 5.48 19.25
N GLU A 29 18.53 4.53 18.41
CA GLU A 29 17.93 4.34 17.08
C GLU A 29 16.68 3.44 17.11
N ILE A 30 16.40 2.81 18.26
CA ILE A 30 15.28 1.88 18.45
C ILE A 30 14.58 2.28 19.75
N THR A 31 13.25 2.41 19.66
CA THR A 31 12.39 2.67 20.82
C THR A 31 12.28 1.44 21.74
N ALA A 32 11.89 1.65 23.00
CA ALA A 32 11.58 0.56 23.91
C ALA A 32 10.52 -0.37 23.31
N SER A 33 10.62 -1.67 23.63
CA SER A 33 9.64 -2.65 23.14
C SER A 33 8.23 -2.28 23.60
N VAL A 34 7.27 -2.37 22.68
CA VAL A 34 5.86 -2.08 22.92
C VAL A 34 5.35 -2.97 24.07
N PRO A 35 4.73 -2.38 25.12
CA PRO A 35 4.15 -3.16 26.22
C PRO A 35 3.17 -4.21 25.71
N GLU A 36 3.15 -5.38 26.36
CA GLU A 36 2.33 -6.52 25.94
C GLU A 36 0.82 -6.16 25.84
N ALA A 37 0.35 -5.24 26.69
CA ALA A 37 -1.01 -4.71 26.66
C ALA A 37 -1.36 -3.84 25.43
N ALA A 38 -0.35 -3.26 24.77
CA ALA A 38 -0.51 -2.42 23.58
C ALA A 38 -0.12 -3.16 22.28
N SER A 39 0.32 -4.42 22.37
CA SER A 39 0.71 -5.18 21.19
C SER A 39 -0.52 -5.73 20.46
N LEU A 40 -0.47 -5.64 19.13
CA LEU A 40 -1.46 -6.29 18.26
C LEU A 40 -1.25 -7.81 18.17
N ARG A 41 -0.17 -8.37 18.73
CA ARG A 41 0.09 -9.81 18.73
C ARG A 41 -0.85 -10.52 19.70
N MET A 42 -1.86 -11.18 19.14
CA MET A 42 -2.74 -12.04 19.94
C MET A 42 -2.07 -13.39 20.19
N GLN A 43 -1.95 -13.81 21.45
CA GLN A 43 -1.38 -15.10 21.86
C GLN A 43 -2.02 -16.28 21.11
N PHE A 44 -3.34 -16.21 20.87
CA PHE A 44 -4.11 -17.22 20.15
C PHE A 44 -3.65 -17.39 18.70
N LEU A 45 -3.49 -16.29 17.96
CA LEU A 45 -3.01 -16.32 16.56
C LEU A 45 -1.56 -16.80 16.48
N TYR A 46 -0.73 -16.36 17.42
CA TYR A 46 0.68 -16.76 17.51
C TYR A 46 0.84 -18.27 17.70
N GLN A 47 0.02 -18.89 18.56
CA GLN A 47 0.03 -20.33 18.78
C GLN A 47 -0.58 -21.11 17.62
N LEU A 48 -1.66 -20.62 17.01
CA LEU A 48 -2.36 -21.29 15.91
C LEU A 48 -1.55 -21.33 14.61
N THR A 49 -0.69 -20.32 14.37
CA THR A 49 0.15 -20.22 13.17
C THR A 49 1.60 -20.67 13.39
N GLY A 50 1.89 -21.39 14.47
CA GLY A 50 3.21 -21.98 14.69
C GLY A 50 4.32 -20.94 14.90
N LYS A 51 4.06 -19.92 15.73
CA LYS A 51 4.98 -18.81 16.06
C LYS A 51 5.23 -17.81 14.91
N SER A 52 4.28 -17.68 14.00
CA SER A 52 4.31 -16.67 12.92
C SER A 52 4.14 -15.25 13.47
N THR A 53 4.60 -14.25 12.73
CA THR A 53 4.41 -12.81 13.00
C THR A 53 2.97 -12.35 12.76
N LEU A 54 2.02 -13.27 12.57
CA LEU A 54 0.61 -12.96 12.35
C LEU A 54 0.01 -12.29 13.59
N HIS A 55 -0.53 -11.08 13.40
CA HIS A 55 -1.11 -10.27 14.47
C HIS A 55 -2.54 -9.84 14.12
N GLY A 56 -3.26 -9.31 15.12
CA GLY A 56 -4.65 -8.87 14.98
C GLY A 56 -4.90 -7.73 14.00
N GLY A 57 -3.83 -7.17 13.43
CA GLY A 57 -3.92 -6.18 12.37
C GLY A 57 -4.61 -6.70 11.12
N ILE A 58 -4.67 -8.02 10.90
CA ILE A 58 -5.43 -8.59 9.77
C ILE A 58 -6.93 -8.26 9.85
N PHE A 59 -7.51 -8.24 11.06
CA PHE A 59 -8.92 -7.89 11.25
C PHE A 59 -9.15 -6.40 11.00
N ILE A 60 -8.22 -5.56 11.44
CA ILE A 60 -8.24 -4.11 11.18
C ILE A 60 -8.11 -3.84 9.68
N ALA A 61 -7.24 -4.55 8.97
CA ALA A 61 -7.08 -4.43 7.53
C ALA A 61 -8.36 -4.84 6.77
N ILE A 62 -8.99 -5.95 7.14
CA ILE A 62 -10.25 -6.38 6.53
C ILE A 62 -11.36 -5.35 6.79
N LEU A 63 -11.45 -4.83 8.01
CA LEU A 63 -12.41 -3.77 8.35
C LEU A 63 -12.14 -2.49 7.55
N ALA A 64 -10.87 -2.09 7.41
CA ALA A 64 -10.47 -0.92 6.62
C ALA A 64 -10.85 -1.09 5.14
N VAL A 65 -10.60 -2.26 4.54
CA VAL A 65 -11.03 -2.59 3.17
C VAL A 65 -12.55 -2.48 3.04
N PHE A 66 -13.30 -3.00 4.01
CA PHE A 66 -14.76 -2.90 4.01
C PHE A 66 -15.26 -1.45 4.11
N ILE A 67 -14.64 -0.63 4.97
CA ILE A 67 -14.96 0.80 5.09
C ILE A 67 -14.65 1.53 3.79
N VAL A 68 -13.49 1.31 3.17
CA VAL A 68 -13.12 1.91 1.89
C VAL A 68 -14.08 1.47 0.80
N TRP A 69 -14.45 0.19 0.77
CA TRP A 69 -15.46 -0.32 -0.17
C TRP A 69 -16.81 0.39 -0.02
N LEU A 70 -17.28 0.59 1.22
CA LEU A 70 -18.50 1.35 1.48
C LEU A 70 -18.38 2.80 1.02
N ILE A 71 -17.28 3.49 1.35
CA ILE A 71 -17.05 4.87 0.93
C ILE A 71 -17.03 4.95 -0.61
N MET A 72 -16.36 4.01 -1.28
CA MET A 72 -16.20 4.07 -2.73
C MET A 72 -17.48 3.71 -3.50
N ASN A 73 -18.32 2.84 -2.96
CA ASN A 73 -19.46 2.29 -3.70
C ASN A 73 -20.84 2.75 -3.19
N LYS A 74 -20.93 3.25 -1.97
CA LYS A 74 -22.21 3.59 -1.34
C LYS A 74 -22.33 5.06 -0.93
N THR A 75 -21.29 5.87 -1.01
CA THR A 75 -21.35 7.29 -0.61
C THR A 75 -21.16 8.25 -1.78
N THR A 76 -21.70 9.46 -1.62
CA THR A 76 -21.52 10.58 -2.57
C THR A 76 -20.07 10.99 -2.70
N THR A 77 -19.33 10.96 -1.59
CA THR A 77 -17.88 11.21 -1.57
C THR A 77 -17.12 10.27 -2.49
N GLY A 78 -17.49 8.97 -2.52
CA GLY A 78 -16.85 8.02 -3.42
C GLY A 78 -17.13 8.30 -4.90
N PHE A 79 -18.34 8.77 -5.21
CA PHE A 79 -18.71 9.20 -6.56
C PHE A 79 -17.93 10.44 -6.99
N GLU A 80 -17.80 11.44 -6.12
CA GLU A 80 -16.99 12.64 -6.40
C GLU A 80 -15.52 12.28 -6.63
N LEU A 81 -14.94 11.41 -5.78
CA LEU A 81 -13.56 10.95 -5.91
C LEU A 81 -13.30 10.28 -7.27
N LYS A 82 -14.20 9.37 -7.69
CA LYS A 82 -14.10 8.70 -8.99
C LYS A 82 -14.23 9.70 -10.15
N THR A 83 -15.18 10.62 -10.07
CA THR A 83 -15.46 11.57 -11.17
C THR A 83 -14.35 12.60 -11.33
N VAL A 84 -13.84 13.16 -10.23
CA VAL A 84 -12.69 14.07 -10.24
C VAL A 84 -11.44 13.36 -10.75
N GLY A 85 -11.25 12.09 -10.39
CA GLY A 85 -10.13 11.26 -10.86
C GLY A 85 -10.17 10.99 -12.37
N LEU A 86 -11.36 10.82 -12.95
CA LEU A 86 -11.54 10.62 -14.40
C LEU A 86 -11.36 11.92 -15.19
N ASN A 87 -12.01 13.00 -14.75
CA ASN A 87 -11.89 14.30 -15.40
C ASN A 87 -12.23 15.44 -14.43
N LYS A 88 -11.19 16.12 -13.95
CA LYS A 88 -11.31 17.27 -13.05
C LYS A 88 -12.20 18.38 -13.60
N HIS A 89 -12.05 18.73 -14.88
CA HIS A 89 -12.80 19.83 -15.48
C HIS A 89 -14.28 19.46 -15.60
N ALA A 90 -14.60 18.25 -16.07
CA ALA A 90 -15.98 17.78 -16.14
C ALA A 90 -16.64 17.72 -14.76
N ALA A 91 -15.89 17.34 -13.73
CA ALA A 91 -16.38 17.34 -12.36
C ALA A 91 -16.71 18.74 -11.84
N GLU A 92 -15.85 19.73 -12.12
CA GLU A 92 -16.10 21.14 -11.78
C GLU A 92 -17.32 21.70 -12.52
N TYR A 93 -17.50 21.35 -13.80
CA TYR A 93 -18.70 21.72 -14.57
C TYR A 93 -19.99 21.10 -14.01
N ALA A 94 -19.91 19.89 -13.46
CA ALA A 94 -21.04 19.21 -12.79
C ALA A 94 -21.30 19.73 -11.36
N GLY A 95 -20.62 20.79 -10.91
CA GLY A 95 -20.82 21.42 -9.61
C GLY A 95 -20.03 20.79 -8.46
N MET A 96 -19.13 19.83 -8.73
CA MET A 96 -18.28 19.21 -7.71
C MET A 96 -17.03 20.05 -7.45
N SER A 97 -16.64 20.17 -6.18
CA SER A 97 -15.44 20.92 -5.81
C SER A 97 -14.18 20.05 -5.89
N ALA A 98 -13.53 20.01 -7.05
CA ALA A 98 -12.34 19.17 -7.24
C ALA A 98 -11.24 19.44 -6.20
N LYS A 99 -11.01 20.70 -5.79
CA LYS A 99 -10.04 21.04 -4.75
C LYS A 99 -10.36 20.36 -3.41
N LYS A 100 -11.62 20.38 -2.97
CA LYS A 100 -12.04 19.74 -1.72
C LYS A 100 -11.92 18.22 -1.81
N THR A 101 -12.35 17.64 -2.92
CA THR A 101 -12.27 16.21 -3.17
C THR A 101 -10.82 15.71 -3.17
N ILE A 102 -9.89 16.46 -3.75
CA ILE A 102 -8.45 16.15 -3.74
C ILE A 102 -7.86 16.19 -2.33
N ILE A 103 -8.18 17.23 -1.54
CA ILE A 103 -7.72 17.33 -0.13
C ILE A 103 -8.28 16.17 0.70
N LEU A 104 -9.56 15.86 0.53
CA LEU A 104 -10.20 14.76 1.23
C LEU A 104 -9.58 13.41 0.87
N ALA A 105 -9.25 13.19 -0.40
CA ALA A 105 -8.52 12.01 -0.85
C ALA A 105 -7.17 11.87 -0.12
N MET A 106 -6.41 12.96 -0.04
CA MET A 106 -5.11 12.98 0.64
C MET A 106 -5.23 12.67 2.14
N VAL A 107 -6.25 13.22 2.81
CA VAL A 107 -6.50 12.95 4.23
C VAL A 107 -6.86 11.48 4.46
N ILE A 108 -7.75 10.91 3.65
CA ILE A 108 -8.13 9.49 3.75
C ILE A 108 -6.92 8.59 3.48
N SER A 109 -6.12 8.87 2.45
CA SER A 109 -4.91 8.10 2.18
C SER A 109 -3.88 8.20 3.30
N GLY A 110 -3.70 9.40 3.88
CA GLY A 110 -2.79 9.62 5.01
C GLY A 110 -3.24 8.86 6.26
N ALA A 111 -4.53 8.86 6.56
CA ALA A 111 -5.09 8.09 7.68
C ALA A 111 -4.89 6.57 7.49
N LEU A 112 -5.14 6.05 6.29
CA LEU A 112 -4.94 4.62 5.98
C LEU A 112 -3.45 4.24 6.01
N ALA A 113 -2.57 5.08 5.47
CA ALA A 113 -1.12 4.87 5.53
C ALA A 113 -0.60 4.88 6.99
N GLY A 114 -1.11 5.80 7.82
CA GLY A 114 -0.82 5.84 9.25
C GLY A 114 -1.27 4.57 9.98
N LEU A 115 -2.48 4.06 9.69
CA LEU A 115 -2.96 2.80 10.24
C LEU A 115 -2.06 1.61 9.84
N GLY A 116 -1.59 1.59 8.60
CA GLY A 116 -0.61 0.59 8.12
C GLY A 116 0.70 0.64 8.92
N GLY A 117 1.26 1.82 9.12
CA GLY A 117 2.47 2.00 9.92
C GLY A 117 2.30 1.60 11.39
N VAL A 118 1.15 1.91 12.00
CA VAL A 118 0.81 1.47 13.36
C VAL A 118 0.73 -0.06 13.45
N MET A 119 0.16 -0.71 12.44
CA MET A 119 0.10 -2.17 12.38
C MET A 119 1.48 -2.81 12.27
N GLU A 120 2.36 -2.22 11.46
CA GLU A 120 3.75 -2.67 11.30
C GLU A 120 4.56 -2.49 12.60
N GLY A 121 4.45 -1.32 13.25
CA GLY A 121 5.15 -1.00 14.49
C GLY A 121 4.66 -1.77 15.72
N LEU A 122 3.34 -1.84 15.96
CA LEU A 122 2.77 -2.49 17.16
C LEU A 122 2.56 -4.00 17.01
N GLY A 123 2.51 -4.50 15.76
CA GLY A 123 2.27 -5.90 15.45
C GLY A 123 3.54 -6.65 15.05
N THR A 124 4.20 -6.20 13.98
CA THR A 124 5.31 -6.95 13.38
C THR A 124 6.62 -6.72 14.13
N PHE A 125 7.05 -5.47 14.27
CA PHE A 125 8.35 -5.17 14.89
C PHE A 125 8.28 -4.99 16.42
N GLN A 126 7.11 -4.64 16.95
CA GLN A 126 6.91 -4.28 18.38
C GLN A 126 7.87 -3.17 18.86
N ASN A 127 8.39 -2.37 17.93
CA ASN A 127 9.21 -1.20 18.16
C ASN A 127 9.13 -0.30 16.92
N ALA A 128 9.45 0.97 17.11
CA ALA A 128 9.79 1.91 16.05
C ALA A 128 11.31 2.09 16.00
N PHE A 129 11.87 2.06 14.79
CA PHE A 129 13.29 2.23 14.55
C PHE A 129 13.53 3.32 13.50
N ALA A 130 14.62 4.06 13.65
CA ALA A 130 15.07 5.01 12.65
C ALA A 130 15.53 4.24 11.40
N SER A 131 15.04 4.64 10.23
CA SER A 131 15.36 3.97 8.95
C SER A 131 16.29 4.85 8.11
N GLU A 132 17.34 4.25 7.56
CA GLU A 132 18.28 4.95 6.66
C GLU A 132 17.71 5.16 5.25
N SER A 133 16.66 4.41 4.89
CA SER A 133 16.04 4.45 3.56
C SER A 133 14.52 4.45 3.65
N LEU A 134 13.87 4.88 2.55
CA LEU A 134 12.42 4.86 2.43
C LEU A 134 11.90 3.42 2.38
N PRO A 135 10.87 3.07 3.17
CA PRO A 135 10.23 1.77 3.09
C PRO A 135 9.68 1.48 1.69
N SER A 136 9.91 0.26 1.17
CA SER A 136 9.40 -0.12 -0.18
C SER A 136 7.87 -0.30 -0.22
N ILE A 137 7.22 -0.40 0.95
CA ILE A 137 5.83 -0.80 1.07
C ILE A 137 4.84 0.15 0.38
N GLY A 138 5.17 1.45 0.30
CA GLY A 138 4.35 2.43 -0.43
C GLY A 138 4.36 2.19 -1.94
N TRP A 139 5.52 1.84 -2.50
CA TRP A 139 5.67 1.52 -3.92
C TRP A 139 5.03 0.17 -4.27
N ASP A 140 5.23 -0.81 -3.40
CA ASP A 140 4.59 -2.14 -3.49
C ASP A 140 3.06 -2.01 -3.44
N GLY A 141 2.53 -1.14 -2.57
CA GLY A 141 1.09 -0.86 -2.46
C GLY A 141 0.47 -0.24 -3.72
N MET A 142 1.20 0.66 -4.40
CA MET A 142 0.78 1.21 -5.69
C MET A 142 0.72 0.13 -6.79
N ALA A 143 1.67 -0.81 -6.79
CA ALA A 143 1.63 -1.92 -7.75
C ALA A 143 0.46 -2.87 -7.48
N VAL A 144 0.20 -3.17 -6.21
CA VAL A 144 -0.93 -4.00 -5.76
C VAL A 144 -2.28 -3.33 -6.09
N SER A 145 -2.38 -2.00 -6.00
CA SER A 145 -3.62 -1.30 -6.35
C SER A 145 -3.96 -1.42 -7.83
N LEU A 146 -2.94 -1.37 -8.69
CA LEU A 146 -3.06 -1.57 -10.13
C LEU A 146 -3.44 -3.02 -10.46
N LEU A 147 -2.84 -4.01 -9.78
CA LEU A 147 -3.21 -5.42 -9.90
C LEU A 147 -4.67 -5.67 -9.55
N GLY A 148 -5.15 -4.99 -8.50
CA GLY A 148 -6.55 -5.03 -8.08
C GLY A 148 -7.49 -4.18 -8.93
N LEU A 149 -7.04 -3.60 -10.05
CA LEU A 149 -7.80 -2.71 -10.93
C LEU A 149 -8.47 -1.54 -10.17
N ASN A 150 -7.81 -1.00 -9.14
CA ASN A 150 -8.36 0.03 -8.25
C ASN A 150 -9.68 -0.36 -7.55
N ASN A 151 -10.03 -1.64 -7.50
CA ASN A 151 -11.21 -2.13 -6.77
C ASN A 151 -10.79 -2.60 -5.37
N PRO A 152 -11.40 -2.09 -4.28
CA PRO A 152 -11.04 -2.47 -2.90
C PRO A 152 -10.99 -3.98 -2.65
N ILE A 153 -11.90 -4.76 -3.25
CA ILE A 153 -11.93 -6.22 -3.11
C ILE A 153 -10.80 -6.88 -3.92
N GLY A 154 -10.53 -6.39 -5.13
CA GLY A 154 -9.43 -6.86 -5.97
C GLY A 154 -8.07 -6.59 -5.32
N ILE A 155 -7.94 -5.45 -4.63
CA ILE A 155 -6.73 -5.06 -3.89
C ILE A 155 -6.46 -6.04 -2.73
N LEU A 156 -7.49 -6.51 -2.02
CA LEU A 156 -7.32 -7.48 -0.94
C LEU A 156 -6.70 -8.79 -1.43
N PHE A 157 -7.23 -9.36 -2.51
CA PHE A 157 -6.68 -10.59 -3.10
C PHE A 157 -5.30 -10.38 -3.71
N SER A 158 -5.10 -9.23 -4.35
CA SER A 158 -3.80 -8.83 -4.93
C SER A 158 -2.72 -8.71 -3.85
N ALA A 159 -3.06 -8.08 -2.72
CA ALA A 159 -2.16 -7.93 -1.58
C ALA A 159 -1.80 -9.28 -0.97
N LEU A 160 -2.75 -10.23 -0.92
CA LEU A 160 -2.50 -11.58 -0.41
C LEU A 160 -1.48 -12.32 -1.28
N VAL A 161 -1.66 -12.32 -2.60
CA VAL A 161 -0.70 -12.93 -3.54
C VAL A 161 0.67 -12.27 -3.40
N PHE A 162 0.70 -10.93 -3.35
CA PHE A 162 1.95 -10.19 -3.21
C PHE A 162 2.68 -10.50 -1.90
N ALA A 163 1.94 -10.58 -0.78
CA ALA A 163 2.49 -10.93 0.53
C ALA A 163 3.07 -12.34 0.55
N ILE A 164 2.38 -13.32 -0.05
CA ILE A 164 2.86 -14.70 -0.18
C ILE A 164 4.17 -14.76 -0.97
N LEU A 165 4.23 -14.05 -2.10
CA LEU A 165 5.44 -14.00 -2.92
C LEU A 165 6.61 -13.32 -2.19
N ARG A 166 6.34 -12.22 -1.47
CA ARG A 166 7.38 -11.48 -0.75
C ARG A 166 7.93 -12.28 0.43
N ILE A 167 7.06 -12.83 1.28
CA ILE A 167 7.46 -13.61 2.47
C ILE A 167 8.09 -14.95 2.05
N GLY A 168 7.50 -15.62 1.06
CA GLY A 168 8.04 -16.84 0.48
C GLY A 168 9.43 -16.60 -0.13
N GLY A 169 9.60 -15.47 -0.82
CA GLY A 169 10.87 -15.08 -1.41
C GLY A 169 11.97 -14.73 -0.41
N ILE A 170 11.63 -14.16 0.75
CA ILE A 170 12.57 -13.96 1.85
C ILE A 170 13.04 -15.31 2.44
N SER A 171 12.18 -16.34 2.39
CA SER A 171 12.47 -17.67 2.93
C SER A 171 13.18 -18.62 1.93
N MET A 172 13.10 -18.33 0.63
CA MET A 172 13.71 -19.13 -0.44
C MET A 172 15.24 -19.25 -0.40
N PRO A 173 16.02 -18.21 -0.03
CA PRO A 173 17.47 -18.34 0.14
C PRO A 173 17.83 -19.38 1.21
N LEU A 174 17.05 -19.45 2.29
CA LEU A 174 17.28 -20.36 3.41
C LEU A 174 17.03 -21.83 3.03
N LEU A 175 16.00 -22.10 2.23
CA LEU A 175 15.52 -23.46 1.95
C LEU A 175 16.01 -24.01 0.60
N ALA A 176 16.14 -23.16 -0.41
CA ALA A 176 16.35 -23.56 -1.80
C ALA A 176 17.62 -22.95 -2.44
N LYS A 177 18.41 -22.15 -1.69
CA LYS A 177 19.60 -21.42 -2.19
C LYS A 177 19.31 -20.52 -3.40
N ILE A 178 18.06 -20.09 -3.56
CA ILE A 178 17.65 -19.17 -4.62
C ILE A 178 17.92 -17.73 -4.13
N PRO A 179 18.64 -16.90 -4.90
CA PRO A 179 18.86 -15.50 -4.55
C PRO A 179 17.53 -14.72 -4.49
N THR A 180 17.40 -13.77 -3.56
CA THR A 180 16.18 -12.95 -3.39
C THR A 180 15.92 -12.06 -4.62
N GLU A 181 16.96 -11.78 -5.39
CA GLU A 181 16.90 -11.03 -6.66
C GLU A 181 15.98 -11.72 -7.66
N VAL A 182 15.96 -13.06 -7.70
CA VAL A 182 15.09 -13.84 -8.59
C VAL A 182 13.62 -13.58 -8.25
N VAL A 183 13.28 -13.52 -6.97
CA VAL A 183 11.91 -13.22 -6.50
C VAL A 183 11.53 -11.80 -6.91
N SER A 184 12.42 -10.83 -6.72
CA SER A 184 12.17 -9.43 -7.10
C SER A 184 11.93 -9.29 -8.61
N ILE A 185 12.65 -10.04 -9.45
CA ILE A 185 12.44 -10.08 -10.90
C ILE A 185 11.06 -10.67 -11.23
N VAL A 186 10.66 -11.76 -10.58
CA VAL A 186 9.33 -12.36 -10.79
C VAL A 186 8.21 -11.39 -10.41
N VAL A 187 8.34 -10.71 -9.27
CA VAL A 187 7.38 -9.69 -8.85
C VAL A 187 7.32 -8.54 -9.85
N ALA A 188 8.46 -8.07 -10.34
CA ALA A 188 8.52 -7.03 -11.37
C ALA A 188 7.83 -7.47 -12.68
N PHE A 189 8.01 -8.73 -13.10
CA PHE A 189 7.32 -9.27 -14.27
C PHE A 189 5.80 -9.34 -14.08
N ILE A 190 5.31 -9.74 -12.91
CA ILE A 190 3.87 -9.77 -12.61
C ILE A 190 3.28 -8.37 -12.79
N ILE A 191 3.91 -7.35 -12.19
CA ILE A 191 3.46 -5.95 -12.30
C ILE A 191 3.53 -5.48 -13.76
N PHE A 192 4.62 -5.81 -14.45
CA PHE A 192 4.81 -5.46 -15.86
C PHE A 192 3.71 -6.05 -16.75
N PHE A 193 3.40 -7.35 -16.63
CA PHE A 193 2.37 -8.00 -17.45
C PHE A 193 0.97 -7.46 -17.18
N VAL A 194 0.68 -7.12 -15.94
CA VAL A 194 -0.61 -6.54 -15.53
C VAL A 194 -0.76 -5.13 -16.08
N GLY A 195 0.27 -4.30 -15.95
CA GLY A 195 0.32 -2.98 -16.57
C GLY A 195 0.28 -3.04 -18.09
N ALA A 196 0.93 -4.05 -18.69
CA ALA A 196 0.93 -4.26 -20.13
C ALA A 196 -0.47 -4.61 -20.65
N ASN A 197 -1.28 -5.37 -19.91
CA ASN A 197 -2.66 -5.65 -20.31
C ASN A 197 -3.49 -4.35 -20.39
N TYR A 198 -3.37 -3.48 -19.39
CA TYR A 198 -4.01 -2.17 -19.41
C TYR A 198 -3.50 -1.30 -20.58
N LEU A 199 -2.19 -1.30 -20.82
CA LEU A 199 -1.58 -0.59 -21.94
C LEU A 199 -2.11 -1.10 -23.29
N MET A 200 -2.31 -2.41 -23.43
CA MET A 200 -2.86 -3.03 -24.64
C MET A 200 -4.31 -2.58 -24.90
N GLU A 201 -5.17 -2.53 -23.88
CA GLU A 201 -6.53 -1.97 -24.02
C GLU A 201 -6.49 -0.52 -24.53
N VAL A 202 -5.66 0.32 -23.93
CA VAL A 202 -5.52 1.73 -24.33
C VAL A 202 -4.96 1.88 -25.75
N ILE A 203 -3.97 1.07 -26.14
CA ILE A 203 -3.39 1.11 -27.49
C ILE A 203 -4.42 0.67 -28.54
N VAL A 204 -5.18 -0.38 -28.27
CA VAL A 204 -6.23 -0.88 -29.18
C VAL A 204 -7.33 0.17 -29.38
N ASP A 205 -7.76 0.83 -28.31
CA ASP A 205 -8.76 1.91 -28.37
C ASP A 205 -8.28 3.14 -29.14
N LYS A 206 -7.00 3.51 -28.98
CA LYS A 206 -6.43 4.71 -29.61
C LYS A 206 -5.96 4.47 -31.05
N PHE A 207 -5.60 3.23 -31.39
CA PHE A 207 -5.19 2.81 -32.73
C PHE A 207 -6.00 1.59 -33.20
N PRO A 208 -7.27 1.79 -33.60
CA PRO A 208 -8.16 0.71 -34.08
C PRO A 208 -7.62 -0.05 -35.31
N GLN A 209 -6.58 0.46 -35.95
CA GLN A 209 -5.83 -0.19 -37.02
C GLN A 209 -5.01 -1.42 -36.57
N PHE A 210 -4.71 -1.58 -35.28
CA PHE A 210 -4.12 -2.81 -34.72
C PHE A 210 -5.18 -3.84 -34.28
N GLY A 211 -6.43 -3.41 -34.07
CA GLY A 211 -7.54 -4.27 -33.63
C GLY A 211 -8.33 -4.95 -34.76
N LYS A 212 -8.05 -4.65 -36.03
CA LYS A 212 -8.65 -5.39 -37.16
C LYS A 212 -8.04 -6.78 -37.27
N ARG A 213 -8.56 -7.72 -36.47
CA ARG A 213 -8.53 -9.15 -36.80
C ARG A 213 -9.04 -9.30 -38.23
N LYS A 214 -8.15 -9.63 -39.16
CA LYS A 214 -8.51 -10.30 -40.41
C LYS A 214 -8.80 -11.76 -40.04
N GLY A 215 -10.05 -12.19 -40.19
CA GLY A 215 -10.47 -13.60 -40.09
C GLY A 215 -10.86 -14.03 -38.69
#